data_AF-A0A6B2TEW5-F1
#
_entry.id   AF-A0A6B2TEW5-F1
#
_cell.length_a   1.000
_cell.length_b   1.000
_cell.length_c   1.000
_cell.angle_alpha   90.00
_cell.angle_beta   90.00
_cell.angle_gamma   90.00
#
_symmetry.space_group_name_H-M   'P 1'
#
loop_
_entity.id
_entity.type
_entity.pdbx_description
1 polymer ?
#
loop_
_entity_poly.entity_id
_entity_poly.type
_entity_poly.pdbx_seq_one_letter_code
_entity_poly.pdbx_strand_id
1 'polypeptide(L)'
;AADRELAAGGAGPGRPLLGVPLAVKDDMDVTGEPTAFGCRGDFPPATADSEAVRRLRAAGAVIVGKTNTCELGQWPFTEGPGFGDTRNP
;
A
#
# COMPACT_ATOMS: atom_id res chain seq x y z
N ALA A 1 -1.37 10.82 -14.54
CA ALA A 1 -0.31 11.82 -14.28
C ALA A 1 1.06 11.20 -14.54
N ALA A 2 1.37 10.05 -13.92
CA ALA A 2 2.58 9.28 -14.20
C ALA A 2 2.77 8.96 -15.69
N ASP A 3 1.73 8.52 -16.41
CA ASP A 3 1.82 8.22 -17.85
C ASP A 3 2.24 9.43 -18.70
N ARG A 4 1.72 10.62 -18.39
CA ARG A 4 2.10 11.86 -19.08
C ARG A 4 3.56 12.23 -18.81
N GLU A 5 4.04 11.96 -17.61
CA GLU A 5 5.42 12.22 -17.22
C GLU A 5 6.38 11.23 -17.86
N LEU A 6 6.05 9.94 -17.85
CA LEU A 6 6.77 8.90 -18.60
C LEU A 6 6.85 9.26 -20.08
N ALA A 7 5.72 9.65 -20.69
CA ALA A 7 5.66 10.04 -22.10
C ALA A 7 6.48 11.32 -22.41
N ALA A 8 6.69 12.18 -21.43
CA ALA A 8 7.56 13.36 -21.54
C ALA A 8 9.05 13.05 -21.36
N GLY A 9 9.44 11.76 -21.34
CA GLY A 9 10.82 11.31 -21.13
C GLY A 9 11.22 11.20 -19.66
N GLY A 10 10.25 11.26 -18.74
CA GLY A 10 10.48 11.14 -17.32
C GLY A 10 10.76 9.70 -16.90
N ALA A 11 11.94 9.47 -16.33
CA ALA A 11 12.30 8.45 -15.33
C ALA A 11 13.73 8.81 -14.87
N GLY A 12 13.88 9.99 -14.28
CA GLY A 12 15.20 10.47 -13.83
C GLY A 12 15.73 9.66 -12.63
N PRO A 13 17.00 9.84 -12.25
CA PRO A 13 17.65 9.09 -11.16
C PRO A 13 16.92 9.13 -9.80
N GLY A 14 16.05 10.12 -9.58
CA GLY A 14 15.27 10.29 -8.34
C GLY A 14 13.88 9.63 -8.34
N ARG A 15 13.40 9.08 -9.46
CA ARG A 15 12.07 8.46 -9.57
C ARG A 15 12.11 7.06 -10.21
N PRO A 16 12.86 6.11 -9.64
CA PRO A 16 13.06 4.78 -10.23
C PRO A 16 11.79 3.93 -10.33
N LEU A 17 10.70 4.32 -9.67
CA LEU A 17 9.42 3.61 -9.66
C LEU A 17 8.30 4.40 -10.34
N LEU A 18 8.64 5.41 -11.17
CA LEU A 18 7.65 6.25 -11.83
C LEU A 18 6.61 5.40 -12.59
N GLY A 19 5.35 5.50 -12.16
CA GLY A 19 4.23 4.81 -12.79
C GLY A 19 4.07 3.34 -12.41
N VAL A 20 4.97 2.77 -11.60
CA VAL A 20 4.87 1.37 -11.18
C VAL A 20 3.70 1.22 -10.19
N PRO A 21 2.69 0.37 -10.48
CA PRO A 21 1.61 0.10 -9.54
C PRO A 21 2.13 -0.78 -8.40
N LEU A 22 1.81 -0.39 -7.17
CA LEU A 22 2.24 -1.10 -5.97
C LEU A 22 1.10 -1.15 -4.95
N ALA A 23 0.89 -2.33 -4.36
CA ALA A 23 -0.02 -2.50 -3.24
C ALA A 23 0.76 -2.47 -1.92
N VAL A 24 0.13 -1.97 -0.86
CA VAL A 24 0.76 -1.78 0.46
C VAL A 24 0.08 -2.71 1.46
N LYS A 25 0.85 -3.49 2.19
CA LYS A 25 0.30 -4.38 3.23
C LYS A 25 -0.44 -3.57 4.30
N ASP A 26 -1.52 -4.13 4.85
CA ASP A 26 -2.36 -3.47 5.88
C ASP A 26 -1.72 -3.39 7.28
N ASP A 27 -0.41 -3.22 7.33
CA ASP A 27 0.39 -2.90 8.52
C ASP A 27 1.15 -1.57 8.36
N MET A 28 0.88 -0.84 7.26
CA MET A 28 1.49 0.44 6.93
C MET A 28 0.43 1.49 6.61
N ASP A 29 0.64 2.68 7.15
CA ASP A 29 -0.23 3.83 6.89
C ASP A 29 -0.11 4.33 5.45
N VAL A 30 -1.27 4.54 4.86
CA VAL A 30 -1.48 5.23 3.58
C VAL A 30 -2.51 6.32 3.85
N THR A 31 -2.16 7.57 3.54
CA THR A 31 -3.01 8.74 3.79
C THR A 31 -4.39 8.54 3.18
N GLY A 32 -5.44 8.74 3.98
CA GLY A 32 -6.83 8.60 3.55
C GLY A 32 -7.39 7.17 3.63
N GLU A 33 -6.55 6.17 3.96
CA GLU A 33 -6.97 4.78 4.15
C GLU A 33 -6.85 4.38 5.64
N PRO A 34 -7.73 3.50 6.15
CA PRO A 34 -7.53 2.89 7.45
C PRO A 34 -6.32 1.93 7.44
N THR A 35 -5.73 1.73 8.61
CA THR A 35 -4.75 0.66 8.86
C THR A 35 -5.29 -0.24 9.96
N ALA A 36 -5.75 -1.44 9.57
CA ALA A 36 -6.48 -2.33 10.47
C ALA A 36 -5.63 -3.52 10.97
N PHE A 37 -4.41 -3.71 10.44
CA PHE A 37 -3.56 -4.87 10.76
C PHE A 37 -4.29 -6.21 10.55
N GLY A 38 -5.18 -6.29 9.55
CA GLY A 38 -5.99 -7.48 9.30
C GLY A 38 -7.10 -7.76 10.32
N CYS A 39 -7.28 -6.90 11.33
CA CYS A 39 -8.27 -7.07 12.39
C CYS A 39 -9.66 -6.56 11.98
N ARG A 40 -10.71 -7.17 12.56
CA ARG A 40 -12.07 -6.61 12.52
C ARG A 40 -12.16 -5.36 13.38
N GLY A 41 -12.81 -4.33 12.87
CA GLY A 41 -13.11 -3.13 13.64
C GLY A 41 -13.41 -1.93 12.76
N ASP A 42 -13.64 -0.79 13.41
CA ASP A 42 -13.66 0.51 12.75
C ASP A 42 -12.36 1.24 13.10
N PHE A 43 -11.65 1.71 12.09
CA PHE A 43 -10.35 2.36 12.22
C PHE A 43 -10.40 3.68 11.46
N PRO A 44 -10.00 4.80 12.07
CA PRO A 44 -9.99 6.07 11.38
C PRO A 44 -8.95 6.05 10.24
N PRO A 45 -9.20 6.77 9.13
CA PRO A 45 -8.21 6.93 8.08
C PRO A 45 -6.92 7.58 8.59
N ALA A 46 -5.77 7.11 8.12
CA ALA A 46 -4.49 7.71 8.44
C ALA A 46 -4.40 9.13 7.85
N THR A 47 -3.87 10.08 8.63
CA THR A 47 -3.70 11.48 8.20
C THR A 47 -2.40 11.71 7.41
N ALA A 48 -1.50 10.73 7.40
CA ALA A 48 -0.22 10.79 6.70
C ALA A 48 0.23 9.39 6.28
N ASP A 49 1.09 9.34 5.26
CA ASP A 49 1.76 8.12 4.84
C ASP A 49 2.81 7.71 5.89
N SER A 50 2.97 6.41 6.07
CA SER A 50 4.18 5.88 6.73
C SER A 50 5.43 6.27 5.95
N GLU A 51 6.60 6.27 6.61
CA GLU A 51 7.85 6.69 5.98
C GLU A 51 8.21 5.83 4.74
N ALA A 52 7.91 4.53 4.78
CA ALA A 52 8.11 3.64 3.64
C ALA A 52 7.23 4.02 2.45
N VAL A 53 5.92 4.23 2.69
CA VAL A 53 4.97 4.65 1.65
C VAL A 53 5.36 6.02 1.09
N ARG A 54 5.74 6.97 1.95
CA ARG A 54 6.21 8.30 1.53
C ARG A 54 7.42 8.21 0.59
N ARG A 55 8.40 7.35 0.89
CA ARG A 55 9.57 7.11 0.03
C ARG A 55 9.20 6.46 -1.29
N LEU A 56 8.29 5.48 -1.28
CA LEU A 56 7.82 4.82 -2.51
C LEU A 56 7.11 5.82 -3.43
N ARG A 57 6.24 6.68 -2.88
CA ARG A 57 5.61 7.77 -3.65
C ARG A 57 6.63 8.77 -4.18
N ALA A 58 7.63 9.16 -3.38
CA ALA A 58 8.70 10.05 -3.82
C ALA A 58 9.51 9.42 -4.98
N ALA A 59 9.74 8.10 -4.94
CA ALA A 59 10.35 7.35 -6.02
C ALA A 59 9.43 7.19 -7.25
N GLY A 60 8.19 7.65 -7.19
CA GLY A 60 7.24 7.69 -8.30
C GLY A 60 6.23 6.53 -8.36
N ALA A 61 6.21 5.65 -7.35
CA ALA A 61 5.26 4.54 -7.31
C ALA A 61 3.81 5.03 -7.22
N VAL A 62 2.90 4.26 -7.83
CA VAL A 62 1.46 4.48 -7.77
C VAL A 62 0.88 3.47 -6.79
N ILE A 63 0.48 3.94 -5.61
CA ILE A 63 -0.17 3.08 -4.62
C ILE A 63 -1.60 2.78 -5.10
N VAL A 64 -1.91 1.51 -5.36
CA VAL A 64 -3.20 1.09 -5.93
C VAL A 64 -4.17 0.53 -4.90
N GLY A 65 -3.72 0.27 -3.67
CA GLY A 65 -4.57 -0.18 -2.58
C GLY A 65 -3.80 -0.79 -1.41
N LYS A 66 -4.56 -1.15 -0.37
CA LYS A 66 -4.10 -1.92 0.79
C LYS A 66 -4.31 -3.42 0.54
N THR A 67 -3.37 -4.27 0.94
CA THR A 67 -3.55 -5.73 0.88
C THR A 67 -3.89 -6.31 2.24
N ASN A 68 -4.72 -7.36 2.25
CA ASN A 68 -5.03 -8.11 3.47
C ASN A 68 -3.76 -8.70 4.12
N THR A 69 -3.83 -8.94 5.42
CA THR A 69 -2.80 -9.62 6.21
C THR A 69 -3.45 -10.40 7.36
N CYS A 70 -2.70 -11.27 8.02
CA CYS A 70 -3.16 -11.89 9.25
C CYS A 70 -3.26 -10.87 10.38
N GLU A 71 -4.14 -11.16 11.33
CA GLU A 71 -4.35 -10.29 12.48
C GLU A 71 -3.02 -10.00 13.20
N LEU A 72 -2.64 -8.73 13.20
CA LEU A 72 -1.44 -8.16 13.80
C LEU A 72 -0.11 -8.73 13.24
N GLY A 73 -0.12 -9.32 12.04
CA GLY A 73 1.09 -9.90 11.44
C GLY A 73 1.60 -11.16 12.16
N GLN A 74 0.77 -11.80 12.97
CA GLN A 74 1.20 -12.86 13.90
C GLN A 74 1.36 -14.24 13.26
N TRP A 75 0.76 -14.47 12.09
CA TRP A 75 0.59 -15.80 11.51
C TRP A 75 1.18 -15.94 10.11
N PRO A 76 1.64 -17.14 9.72
CA PRO A 76 2.15 -17.41 8.37
C PRO A 76 1.03 -17.76 7.36
N PHE A 77 -0.22 -17.46 7.70
CA PHE A 77 -1.42 -17.69 6.90
C PHE A 77 -2.25 -16.41 6.92
N THR A 78 -3.33 -16.26 6.13
CA THR A 78 -4.04 -14.96 5.98
C THR A 78 -5.56 -15.08 6.05
N GLU A 79 -6.05 -16.21 6.56
CA GLU A 79 -7.42 -16.47 6.97
C GLU A 79 -7.74 -15.67 8.23
N GLY A 80 -8.90 -15.04 8.26
CA GLY A 80 -9.27 -14.25 9.40
C GLY A 80 -10.67 -13.64 9.31
N PRO A 81 -11.27 -13.30 10.47
CA PRO A 81 -12.59 -12.71 10.50
C PRO A 81 -12.60 -11.31 9.87
N GLY A 82 -11.48 -10.57 9.91
CA GLY A 82 -11.32 -9.20 9.38
C GLY A 82 -11.88 -9.01 7.98
N PHE A 83 -11.16 -9.57 7.01
CA PHE A 83 -11.38 -9.35 5.57
C PHE A 83 -11.58 -10.66 4.80
N GLY A 84 -11.77 -11.78 5.50
CA GLY A 84 -11.88 -13.11 4.91
C GLY A 84 -10.53 -13.69 4.49
N ASP A 85 -10.58 -14.77 3.71
CA ASP A 85 -9.41 -15.58 3.39
C ASP A 85 -8.76 -15.13 2.07
N THR A 86 -7.47 -14.82 2.11
CA THR A 86 -6.68 -14.65 0.88
C THR A 86 -6.35 -16.02 0.32
N ARG A 87 -6.89 -16.36 -0.86
CA ARG A 87 -6.68 -17.66 -1.50
C ARG A 87 -5.43 -17.67 -2.36
N ASN A 88 -4.81 -18.84 -2.48
CA ASN A 88 -3.74 -19.08 -3.44
C ASN A 88 -4.29 -18.91 -4.88
N PRO A 89 -3.64 -18.12 -5.75
CA PRO A 89 -4.06 -17.91 -7.14
C PRO A 89 -4.12 -19.18 -8.01
#